data_AF-A0A2V2XH40-F1
#
_entry.id   AF-A0A2V2XH40-F1
#
_cell.length_a   1.000
_cell.length_b   1.000
_cell.length_c   1.000
_cell.angle_alpha   90.00
_cell.angle_beta   90.00
_cell.angle_gamma   90.00
#
_symmetry.space_group_name_H-M   'P 1'
#
loop_
_entity.id
_entity.type
_entity.pdbx_description
1 polymer ?
#
loop_
_entity_poly.entity_id
_entity_poly.type
_entity_poly.pdbx_seq_one_letter_code
_entity_poly.pdbx_strand_id
1 'polypeptide(L)'
;MAAGSYLLYQLLHCDVEELPMVAYVIADRKFLFDKTTKTVTRCSAASSIMDILDGLSDRGVKGYIIYDVAMKGRQPSAGLPCEGWGMIVVTSPNTNNYESWAEQTEAEEIIMNCPDESDVRAMCIWKEHNGQVEEEADYWKKVKDRMDKVGPILRFIFGN
;
A
#
# COMPACT_ATOMS: atom_id res chain seq x y z
N MET A 1 2.03 4.87 12.22
CA MET A 1 1.58 4.80 10.82
C MET A 1 2.76 5.14 9.91
N ALA A 2 3.65 4.18 9.68
CA ALA A 2 4.66 4.30 8.62
C ALA A 2 4.43 3.27 7.48
N ALA A 3 3.59 2.25 7.72
CA ALA A 3 3.26 1.22 6.74
C ALA A 3 2.54 1.79 5.50
N GLY A 4 1.55 2.69 5.67
CA GLY A 4 0.87 3.32 4.54
C GLY A 4 1.81 4.15 3.66
N SER A 5 2.65 4.99 4.27
CA SER A 5 3.68 5.75 3.55
C SER A 5 4.74 4.87 2.90
N TYR A 6 5.08 3.74 3.52
CA TYR A 6 6.02 2.78 2.97
C TYR A 6 5.45 2.06 1.75
N LEU A 7 4.21 1.57 1.82
CA LEU A 7 3.51 0.97 0.68
C LEU A 7 3.35 1.99 -0.45
N LEU A 8 3.07 3.26 -0.11
CA LEU A 8 3.01 4.33 -1.09
C LEU A 8 4.36 4.50 -1.80
N TYR A 9 5.46 4.56 -1.04
CA TYR A 9 6.81 4.59 -1.60
C TYR A 9 7.02 3.40 -2.55
N GLN A 10 6.74 2.17 -2.11
CA GLN A 10 6.90 0.99 -2.95
C GLN A 10 6.09 1.07 -4.25
N LEU A 11 4.80 1.39 -4.20
CA LEU A 11 3.94 1.45 -5.39
C LEU A 11 4.36 2.54 -6.38
N LEU A 12 4.82 3.70 -5.88
CA LEU A 12 5.34 4.78 -6.74
C LEU A 12 6.66 4.39 -7.43
N HIS A 13 7.38 3.43 -6.87
CA HIS A 13 8.73 3.06 -7.28
C HIS A 13 8.87 1.67 -7.90
N CYS A 14 7.80 0.88 -7.91
CA CYS A 14 7.69 -0.35 -8.67
C CYS A 14 7.41 -0.03 -10.14
N ASP A 15 8.22 -0.57 -11.04
CA ASP A 15 8.00 -0.55 -12.50
C ASP A 15 7.00 -1.65 -12.92
N VAL A 16 5.86 -1.71 -12.23
CA VAL A 16 4.72 -2.48 -12.72
C VAL A 16 4.08 -1.61 -13.81
N GLU A 17 4.35 -1.93 -15.08
CA GLU A 17 3.90 -1.17 -16.27
C GLU A 17 2.37 -0.96 -16.33
N GLU A 18 1.60 -1.66 -15.49
CA GLU A 18 0.13 -1.66 -15.51
C GLU A 18 -0.57 -0.72 -14.53
N LEU A 19 0.17 -0.03 -13.63
CA LEU A 19 -0.43 0.83 -12.61
C LEU A 19 -0.01 2.30 -12.78
N PRO A 20 -0.70 3.08 -13.64
CA PRO A 20 -0.35 4.47 -13.88
C PRO A 20 -0.72 5.40 -12.71
N MET A 21 -1.65 4.99 -11.84
CA MET A 21 -2.16 5.83 -10.76
C MET A 21 -2.10 5.15 -9.38
N VAL A 22 -1.79 5.95 -8.35
CA VAL A 22 -1.91 5.54 -6.95
C VAL A 22 -2.73 6.57 -6.18
N ALA A 23 -3.83 6.14 -5.58
CA ALA A 23 -4.63 6.95 -4.67
C ALA A 23 -4.21 6.65 -3.22
N TYR A 24 -3.90 7.69 -2.46
CA TYR A 24 -3.53 7.56 -1.04
C TYR A 24 -4.49 8.35 -0.17
N VAL A 25 -5.22 7.63 0.69
CA VAL A 25 -6.12 8.20 1.68
C VAL A 25 -5.52 7.99 3.05
N ILE A 26 -5.33 9.07 3.80
CA ILE A 26 -4.89 9.00 5.19
C ILE A 26 -5.68 10.01 6.02
N ALA A 27 -6.34 9.52 7.07
CA ALA A 27 -7.28 10.31 7.87
C ALA A 27 -8.36 10.99 7.00
N ASP A 28 -8.29 12.31 6.83
CA ASP A 28 -9.20 13.13 6.01
C ASP A 28 -8.57 13.62 4.69
N ARG A 29 -7.29 13.27 4.46
CA ARG A 29 -6.51 13.71 3.31
C ARG A 29 -6.53 12.66 2.23
N LYS A 30 -6.58 13.14 0.99
CA LYS A 30 -6.67 12.32 -0.22
C LYS A 30 -5.66 12.86 -1.23
N PHE A 31 -4.84 11.98 -1.75
CA PHE A 31 -3.82 12.29 -2.73
C PHE A 31 -3.96 11.36 -3.92
N LEU A 32 -3.82 11.89 -5.12
CA LEU A 32 -3.74 11.12 -6.35
C LEU A 32 -2.36 11.33 -6.95
N PHE A 33 -1.62 10.25 -7.13
CA PHE A 33 -0.31 10.25 -7.74
C PHE A 33 -0.42 9.68 -9.14
N ASP A 34 0.00 10.46 -10.12
CA ASP A 34 0.15 10.03 -11.51
C ASP A 34 1.61 9.68 -11.74
N LYS A 35 1.89 8.39 -11.95
CA LYS A 35 3.24 7.89 -12.20
C LYS A 35 3.71 8.22 -13.61
N THR A 36 2.79 8.35 -14.57
CA THR A 36 3.10 8.69 -15.97
C THR A 36 3.58 10.14 -16.08
N THR A 37 2.87 11.08 -15.45
CA THR A 37 3.25 12.50 -15.46
C THR A 37 4.13 12.91 -14.27
N LYS A 38 4.33 12.00 -13.31
CA LYS A 38 5.07 12.23 -12.06
C LYS A 38 4.50 13.39 -11.24
N THR A 39 3.17 13.51 -11.21
CA THR A 39 2.47 14.58 -10.49
C THR A 39 1.72 14.04 -9.27
N VAL A 40 1.50 14.93 -8.31
CA VAL A 40 0.66 14.65 -7.14
C VAL A 40 -0.43 15.72 -7.03
N THR A 41 -1.67 15.27 -6.93
CA THR A 41 -2.84 16.13 -6.73
C THR A 41 -3.43 15.85 -5.36
N ARG A 42 -3.49 16.89 -4.51
CA ARG A 42 -4.25 16.81 -3.27
C ARG A 42 -5.72 17.06 -3.58
N CYS A 43 -6.56 16.07 -3.33
CA CYS A 43 -8.00 16.17 -3.54
C CYS A 43 -8.64 17.02 -2.44
N SER A 44 -9.70 17.75 -2.79
CA SER A 44 -10.44 18.55 -1.82
C SER A 44 -11.03 17.68 -0.71
N ALA A 45 -11.09 18.23 0.51
CA ALA A 45 -11.73 17.56 1.65
C ALA A 45 -13.20 17.25 1.35
N ALA A 46 -13.91 18.15 0.66
CA ALA A 46 -15.31 18.00 0.29
C ALA A 46 -15.56 16.98 -0.85
N SER A 47 -14.55 16.68 -1.66
CA SER A 47 -14.71 15.73 -2.77
C SER A 47 -14.76 14.31 -2.27
N SER A 48 -15.74 13.53 -2.70
CA SER A 48 -15.77 12.08 -2.48
C SER A 48 -14.59 11.43 -3.20
N ILE A 49 -13.85 10.54 -2.52
CA ILE A 49 -12.78 9.78 -3.17
C ILE A 49 -13.34 8.76 -4.16
N MET A 50 -14.52 8.21 -3.86
CA MET A 50 -15.26 7.29 -4.74
C MET A 50 -15.52 7.95 -6.09
N ASP A 51 -16.18 9.11 -6.10
CA ASP A 51 -16.56 9.79 -7.34
C ASP A 51 -15.34 10.16 -8.22
N ILE A 52 -14.20 10.48 -7.59
CA ILE A 52 -12.95 10.73 -8.29
C ILE A 52 -12.44 9.45 -8.96
N LEU A 53 -12.44 8.34 -8.22
CA LEU A 53 -11.93 7.05 -8.69
C LEU A 53 -12.85 6.41 -9.73
N ASP A 54 -14.16 6.49 -9.56
CA ASP A 54 -15.17 6.05 -10.54
C ASP A 54 -14.99 6.81 -11.85
N GLY A 55 -14.86 8.14 -11.80
CA GLY A 55 -14.63 8.94 -13.00
C GLY A 55 -13.30 8.65 -13.71
N LEU A 56 -12.31 8.08 -13.02
CA LEU A 56 -11.07 7.58 -13.61
C LEU A 56 -11.25 6.17 -14.18
N SER A 57 -11.90 5.28 -13.43
CA SER A 57 -12.26 3.92 -13.83
C SER A 57 -13.11 3.90 -15.10
N ASP A 58 -14.14 4.75 -15.18
CA ASP A 58 -15.01 4.92 -16.36
C ASP A 58 -14.24 5.32 -17.63
N ARG A 59 -13.08 5.96 -17.47
CA ARG A 59 -12.16 6.33 -18.56
C ARG A 59 -11.15 5.23 -18.89
N GLY A 60 -11.23 4.08 -18.23
CA GLY A 60 -10.32 2.95 -18.36
C GLY A 60 -9.00 3.11 -17.60
N VAL A 61 -8.88 4.09 -16.70
CA VAL A 61 -7.67 4.28 -15.91
C VAL A 61 -7.63 3.24 -14.80
N LYS A 62 -6.56 2.43 -14.81
CA LYS A 62 -6.26 1.47 -13.74
C LYS A 62 -5.39 2.11 -12.68
N GLY A 63 -5.43 1.58 -11.48
CA GLY A 63 -4.59 2.07 -10.40
C GLY A 63 -4.69 1.25 -9.13
N TYR A 64 -4.09 1.79 -8.08
CA TYR A 64 -4.11 1.17 -6.77
C TYR A 64 -4.47 2.17 -5.69
N ILE A 65 -5.24 1.73 -4.70
CA ILE A 65 -5.66 2.54 -3.56
C ILE A 65 -4.91 2.06 -2.31
N ILE A 66 -4.30 2.98 -1.58
CA ILE A 66 -3.84 2.76 -0.22
C ILE A 66 -4.75 3.57 0.71
N TYR A 67 -5.48 2.87 1.56
CA TYR A 67 -6.39 3.47 2.53
C TYR A 67 -5.85 3.30 3.94
N ASP A 68 -5.16 4.32 4.46
CA ASP A 68 -4.55 4.34 5.80
C ASP A 68 -5.57 4.84 6.84
N VAL A 69 -6.17 3.89 7.54
CA VAL A 69 -7.18 4.09 8.59
C VAL A 69 -6.48 4.56 9.87
N ALA A 70 -6.26 5.87 9.92
CA ALA A 70 -5.66 6.54 11.07
C ALA A 70 -6.59 6.68 12.28
N MET A 71 -7.91 6.64 12.07
CA MET A 71 -8.93 6.94 13.08
C MET A 71 -10.05 5.90 13.06
N LYS A 72 -10.53 5.53 14.25
CA LYS A 72 -11.65 4.60 14.42
C LYS A 72 -12.89 5.10 13.66
N GLY A 73 -13.59 4.19 13.00
CA GLY A 73 -14.86 4.49 12.31
C GLY A 73 -14.70 5.20 10.96
N ARG A 74 -13.48 5.33 10.44
CA ARG A 74 -13.22 5.80 9.07
C ARG A 74 -12.85 4.64 8.15
N GLN A 75 -13.69 3.60 8.12
CA GLN A 75 -13.53 2.50 7.19
C GLN A 75 -13.71 2.97 5.73
N PRO A 76 -13.13 2.27 4.75
CA PRO A 76 -13.40 2.53 3.35
C PRO A 76 -14.89 2.36 3.05
N SER A 77 -15.36 3.02 2.00
CA SER A 77 -16.74 2.83 1.55
C SER A 77 -16.90 1.47 0.87
N ALA A 78 -18.09 0.87 0.99
CA ALA A 78 -18.38 -0.50 0.55
C ALA A 78 -18.22 -0.72 -0.97
N GLY A 79 -18.36 0.32 -1.79
CA GLY A 79 -18.15 0.22 -3.23
C GLY A 79 -16.69 0.41 -3.67
N LEU A 80 -15.73 0.47 -2.73
CA LEU A 80 -14.31 0.36 -3.07
C LEU A 80 -13.84 -1.09 -2.95
N PRO A 81 -12.89 -1.50 -3.81
CA PRO A 81 -12.31 -0.73 -4.92
C PRO A 81 -13.23 -0.64 -6.15
N CYS A 82 -13.07 0.43 -6.94
CA CYS A 82 -13.74 0.60 -8.24
C CYS A 82 -13.21 -0.40 -9.28
N GLU A 83 -13.92 -0.60 -10.39
CA GLU A 83 -13.48 -1.49 -11.47
C GLU A 83 -12.09 -1.12 -11.99
N GLY A 84 -11.20 -2.09 -12.17
CA GLY A 84 -9.83 -1.86 -12.64
C GLY A 84 -8.87 -1.28 -11.59
N TRP A 85 -9.31 -1.14 -10.33
CA TRP A 85 -8.46 -0.71 -9.22
C TRP A 85 -8.25 -1.83 -8.20
N GLY A 86 -7.01 -1.95 -7.70
CA GLY A 86 -6.71 -2.72 -6.49
C GLY A 86 -6.75 -1.83 -5.25
N MET A 87 -6.87 -2.42 -4.05
CA MET A 87 -6.82 -1.66 -2.80
C MET A 87 -6.14 -2.43 -1.66
N ILE A 88 -5.32 -1.72 -0.89
CA ILE A 88 -4.84 -2.15 0.43
C ILE A 88 -5.42 -1.19 1.48
N VAL A 89 -5.97 -1.78 2.54
CA VAL A 89 -6.36 -1.06 3.75
C VAL A 89 -5.26 -1.26 4.79
N VAL A 90 -4.71 -0.15 5.28
CA VAL A 90 -3.70 -0.15 6.34
C VAL A 90 -4.35 0.34 7.61
N THR A 91 -4.24 -0.41 8.69
CA THR A 91 -4.87 -0.07 9.97
C THR A 91 -4.02 -0.57 11.13
N SER A 92 -4.24 0.00 12.31
CA SER A 92 -3.81 -0.64 13.55
C SER A 92 -4.53 -2.00 13.72
N PRO A 93 -4.01 -2.92 14.55
CA PRO A 93 -4.56 -4.27 14.74
C PRO A 93 -5.93 -4.31 15.46
N ASN A 94 -6.67 -3.20 15.45
CA ASN A 94 -8.03 -3.15 15.94
C ASN A 94 -9.00 -3.60 14.84
N THR A 95 -9.53 -4.81 14.99
CA THR A 95 -10.46 -5.44 14.03
C THR A 95 -11.65 -4.55 13.67
N ASN A 96 -12.18 -3.79 14.64
CA ASN A 96 -13.30 -2.86 14.44
C ASN A 96 -13.05 -1.78 13.38
N ASN A 97 -11.81 -1.58 12.93
CA ASN A 97 -11.48 -0.59 11.91
C ASN A 97 -11.76 -1.09 10.47
N TYR A 98 -11.78 -2.41 10.25
CA TYR A 98 -11.84 -3.00 8.90
C TYR A 98 -12.73 -4.24 8.79
N GLU A 99 -13.09 -4.92 9.88
CA GLU A 99 -13.82 -6.20 9.88
C GLU A 99 -15.07 -6.15 8.99
N SER A 100 -15.95 -5.16 9.19
CA SER A 100 -17.17 -5.00 8.37
C SER A 100 -16.88 -4.79 6.89
N TRP A 101 -15.79 -4.08 6.56
CA TRP A 101 -15.39 -3.87 5.17
C TRP A 101 -14.78 -5.15 4.57
N ALA A 102 -13.90 -5.81 5.31
CA ALA A 102 -13.21 -7.02 4.88
C ALA A 102 -14.18 -8.19 4.61
N GLU A 103 -15.22 -8.33 5.43
CA GLU A 103 -16.31 -9.31 5.20
C GLU A 103 -17.06 -9.04 3.89
N GLN A 104 -17.32 -7.77 3.54
CA GLN A 104 -18.05 -7.40 2.34
C GLN A 104 -17.23 -7.60 1.06
N THR A 105 -15.91 -7.42 1.14
CA THR A 105 -15.02 -7.47 -0.02
C THR A 105 -14.23 -8.77 -0.12
N GLU A 106 -14.50 -9.75 0.75
CA GLU A 106 -13.76 -11.01 0.86
C GLU A 106 -12.23 -10.78 0.91
N ALA A 107 -11.80 -9.76 1.67
CA ALA A 107 -10.42 -9.33 1.68
C ALA A 107 -9.52 -10.32 2.44
N GLU A 108 -8.32 -10.58 1.90
CA GLU A 108 -7.30 -11.34 2.60
C GLU A 108 -6.58 -10.48 3.65
N GLU A 109 -6.49 -10.99 4.88
CA GLU A 109 -5.77 -10.33 5.95
C GLU A 109 -4.27 -10.65 5.90
N ILE A 110 -3.45 -9.60 5.94
CA ILE A 110 -1.98 -9.72 6.01
C ILE A 110 -1.49 -8.91 7.21
N ILE A 111 -0.89 -9.60 8.19
CA ILE A 111 -0.26 -8.98 9.34
C ILE A 111 1.22 -8.78 9.03
N MET A 112 1.65 -7.53 8.92
CA MET A 112 3.05 -7.17 8.74
C MET A 112 3.53 -6.16 9.78
N ASN A 113 4.80 -6.26 10.16
CA ASN A 113 5.43 -5.23 10.97
C ASN A 113 5.56 -3.94 10.15
N CYS A 114 5.26 -2.81 10.77
CA CYS A 114 5.46 -1.50 10.18
C CYS A 114 6.97 -1.19 10.12
N PRO A 115 7.53 -0.86 8.94
CA PRO A 115 8.92 -0.41 8.84
C PRO A 115 9.12 0.85 9.68
N ASP A 116 10.27 0.94 10.36
CA ASP A 116 10.68 2.16 11.03
C ASP A 116 11.45 3.11 10.08
N GLU A 117 11.80 4.30 10.55
CA GLU A 117 12.53 5.28 9.73
C GLU A 117 13.87 4.71 9.24
N SER A 118 14.54 3.90 10.06
CA SER A 118 15.84 3.32 9.72
C SER A 118 15.69 2.25 8.64
N ASP A 119 14.61 1.45 8.69
CA ASP A 119 14.25 0.49 7.65
C ASP A 119 14.02 1.21 6.32
N VAL A 120 13.19 2.27 6.30
CA VAL A 120 12.89 3.04 5.08
C VAL A 120 14.16 3.69 4.52
N ARG A 121 15.00 4.28 5.39
CA ARG A 121 16.26 4.91 4.96
C ARG A 121 17.23 3.90 4.37
N ALA A 122 17.39 2.74 5.00
CA ALA A 122 18.25 1.68 4.50
C ALA A 122 17.79 1.18 3.12
N MET A 123 16.48 1.04 2.92
CA MET A 123 15.91 0.65 1.62
C MET A 123 16.13 1.71 0.53
N CYS A 124 15.96 3.00 0.84
CA CYS A 124 16.24 4.09 -0.09
C CYS A 124 17.72 4.11 -0.51
N ILE A 125 18.65 4.07 0.45
CA ILE A 125 20.11 4.04 0.18
C ILE A 125 20.47 2.81 -0.65
N TRP A 126 19.89 1.66 -0.31
CA TRP A 126 20.13 0.43 -1.05
C TRP A 126 19.66 0.56 -2.50
N LYS A 127 18.45 1.08 -2.75
CA LYS A 127 17.95 1.30 -4.12
C LYS A 127 18.84 2.22 -4.94
N GLU A 128 19.37 3.28 -4.35
CA GLU A 128 20.30 4.21 -5.02
C GLU A 128 21.64 3.54 -5.39
N HIS A 129 22.13 2.62 -4.56
CA HIS A 129 23.39 1.90 -4.77
C HIS A 129 23.25 0.63 -5.63
N ASN A 130 22.12 -0.06 -5.59
CA ASN A 130 21.86 -1.32 -6.31
C ASN A 130 21.32 -1.12 -7.74
N GLY A 131 21.35 0.10 -8.29
CA GLY A 131 21.19 0.34 -9.72
C GLY A 131 22.23 -0.37 -10.61
N GLN A 132 23.22 -1.04 -10.01
CA GLN A 132 24.11 -2.02 -10.64
C GLN A 132 23.58 -3.45 -10.38
N VAL A 133 22.58 -3.81 -11.18
CA VAL A 133 22.02 -5.15 -11.49
C VAL A 133 22.67 -6.35 -10.77
N GLU A 134 21.96 -6.92 -9.80
CA GLU A 134 21.85 -8.38 -9.67
C GLU A 134 20.38 -8.71 -9.96
N GLU A 135 20.10 -9.64 -10.87
CA GLU A 135 18.74 -10.01 -11.29
C GLU A 135 17.87 -10.29 -10.06
N GLU A 136 16.72 -9.60 -9.93
CA GLU A 136 15.80 -9.72 -8.79
C GLU A 136 15.49 -11.17 -8.41
N ALA A 137 15.43 -12.07 -9.40
CA ALA A 137 15.19 -13.51 -9.21
C ALA A 137 16.30 -14.20 -8.38
N ASP A 138 17.56 -13.86 -8.62
CA ASP A 138 18.71 -14.46 -7.92
C ASP A 138 18.82 -13.92 -6.49
N TYR A 139 18.39 -12.66 -6.29
CA TYR A 139 18.26 -12.07 -4.95
C TYR A 139 17.10 -12.68 -4.16
N TRP A 140 15.90 -12.79 -4.74
CA TRP A 140 14.75 -13.44 -4.07
C TRP A 140 15.06 -14.89 -3.70
N LYS A 141 15.82 -15.59 -4.55
CA LYS A 141 16.36 -16.91 -4.23
C LYS A 141 17.29 -16.85 -3.02
N LYS A 142 18.27 -15.95 -2.98
CA LYS A 142 19.20 -15.78 -1.82
C LYS A 142 18.47 -15.39 -0.53
N VAL A 143 17.46 -14.52 -0.60
CA VAL A 143 16.65 -14.10 0.56
C VAL A 143 15.82 -15.27 1.08
N LYS A 144 15.16 -16.02 0.20
CA LYS A 144 14.41 -17.23 0.56
C LYS A 144 15.32 -18.29 1.19
N ASP A 145 16.48 -18.53 0.58
CA ASP A 145 17.49 -19.47 1.09
C ASP A 145 18.04 -19.05 2.46
N ARG A 146 18.14 -17.74 2.72
CA ARG A 146 18.47 -17.21 4.05
C ARG A 146 17.32 -17.39 5.02
N MET A 147 16.08 -17.03 4.66
CA MET A 147 14.90 -17.22 5.51
C MET A 147 14.70 -18.68 5.90
N ASP A 148 14.98 -19.62 4.99
CA ASP A 148 14.93 -21.06 5.26
C ASP A 148 16.08 -21.50 6.21
N LYS A 149 17.25 -20.86 6.13
CA LYS A 149 18.43 -21.18 6.96
C LYS A 149 18.40 -20.57 8.36
N VAL A 150 17.98 -19.31 8.50
CA VAL A 150 17.91 -18.62 9.80
C VAL A 150 16.53 -18.76 10.46
N GLY A 151 15.54 -19.28 9.73
CA GLY A 151 14.13 -19.19 10.13
C GLY A 151 13.64 -17.74 10.06
N PRO A 152 12.32 -17.50 10.21
CA PRO A 152 11.83 -16.14 10.41
C PRO A 152 12.57 -15.51 11.59
N ILE A 153 12.99 -14.24 11.45
CA ILE A 153 13.45 -13.47 12.60
C ILE A 153 12.29 -13.41 13.58
N LEU A 154 12.36 -14.22 14.64
CA LEU A 154 11.40 -14.31 15.73
C LEU A 154 11.25 -12.94 16.38
N ARG A 155 10.22 -12.20 16.00
CA ARG A 155 9.61 -11.16 16.82
C ARG A 155 8.30 -11.74 17.33
N PHE A 156 8.30 -12.16 18.60
CA PHE A 156 7.19 -12.83 19.26
C PHE A 156 5.86 -12.10 19.04
N ILE A 157 4.84 -12.84 18.60
CA ILE A 157 3.44 -12.47 18.75
C ILE A 157 2.94 -13.28 19.95
N PHE A 158 2.63 -12.62 21.07
CA PHE A 158 1.87 -13.26 22.14
C PHE A 158 0.41 -13.31 21.69
N GLY A 159 -0.04 -14.49 21.27
CA GLY A 159 -1.45 -14.79 21.12
C GLY A 159 -2.05 -15.16 22.48
N ASN A 160 -3.28 -14.72 22.72
CA ASN A 160 -4.13 -15.22 23.79
C ASN A 160 -5.27 -16.01 23.15
#